data_AF-A0A931ZMT5-F1
#
_entry.id   AF-A0A931ZMT5-F1
#
_cell.length_a   1.000
_cell.length_b   1.000
_cell.length_c   1.000
_cell.angle_alpha   90.00
_cell.angle_beta   90.00
_cell.angle_gamma   90.00
#
_symmetry.space_group_name_H-M   'P 1'
#
loop_
_entity.id
_entity.type
_entity.pdbx_description
1 polymer ?
#
loop_
_entity_poly.entity_id
_entity_poly.type
_entity_poly.pdbx_seq_one_letter_code
_entity_poly.pdbx_strand_id
1 'polypeptide(L)' 'REEIIEHVWPEVEELGVSDWTIDRLVARLRMKLKNQKSKYQIVTVKTRGYKLTS' A
#
# COMPACT_ATOMS: atom_id res chain seq x y z
N ARG A 1 -1.02 5.18 -6.94
CA ARG A 1 0.04 5.23 -5.89
C ARG A 1 -0.02 6.56 -5.19
N GLU A 2 -0.06 7.65 -5.96
CA GLU A 2 -0.46 9.00 -5.52
C GLU A 2 -1.71 8.98 -4.65
N GLU A 3 -2.80 8.35 -5.10
CA GLU A 3 -4.02 8.22 -4.29
C GLU A 3 -3.78 7.57 -2.91
N ILE A 4 -2.86 6.60 -2.81
CA ILE A 4 -2.50 5.99 -1.51
C ILE A 4 -1.72 6.98 -0.66
N ILE A 5 -0.84 7.78 -1.26
CA ILE A 5 -0.08 8.83 -0.55
C ILE A 5 -1.05 9.89 -0.02
N GLU A 6 -1.94 10.41 -0.86
CA GLU A 6 -2.93 11.43 -0.50
C GLU A 6 -3.80 10.99 0.68
N HIS A 7 -4.25 9.72 0.69
CA HIS A 7 -5.15 9.23 1.73
C HIS A 7 -4.44 8.76 3.00
N VAL A 8 -3.20 8.27 2.91
CA VAL A 8 -2.46 7.71 4.07
C VAL A 8 -1.54 8.76 4.71
N TRP A 9 -1.03 9.69 3.91
CA TRP A 9 -0.07 10.74 4.30
C TRP A 9 -0.44 12.11 3.70
N PRO A 10 -1.65 12.63 3.94
CA PRO A 10 -2.09 13.91 3.36
C PRO A 10 -1.17 15.08 3.74
N GLU A 11 -0.55 15.02 4.91
CA GLU A 11 0.27 16.10 5.47
C GLU A 11 1.72 16.13 4.96
N VAL A 12 2.09 15.12 4.16
CA VAL A 12 3.49 14.83 3.80
C VAL A 12 3.74 15.07 2.31
N GLU A 13 2.79 15.72 1.63
CA GLU A 13 2.82 16.03 0.21
C GLU A 13 4.05 16.86 -0.18
N GLU A 14 4.47 17.79 0.69
CA GLU A 14 5.68 18.61 0.51
C GLU A 14 7.00 17.84 0.68
N LEU A 15 7.00 16.75 1.45
CA LEU A 15 8.21 15.96 1.78
C LEU A 15 8.50 14.85 0.77
N GLY A 16 7.52 14.52 -0.09
CA GLY A 16 7.65 13.49 -1.12
C GLY A 16 7.78 12.08 -0.53
N VAL A 17 6.68 11.33 -0.46
CA VAL A 17 6.73 9.92 -0.08
C VAL A 17 7.33 9.10 -1.22
N SER A 18 8.50 8.50 -0.99
CA SER A 18 9.14 7.63 -1.99
C SER A 18 8.30 6.38 -2.28
N ASP A 19 8.36 5.90 -3.53
CA ASP A 19 7.72 4.63 -3.93
C ASP A 19 8.14 3.45 -3.05
N TRP A 20 9.40 3.45 -2.61
CA TRP A 20 9.94 2.44 -1.72
C TRP A 20 9.24 2.40 -0.35
N THR A 21 8.85 3.58 0.16
CA THR A 21 8.09 3.70 1.41
C THR A 21 6.73 3.01 1.28
N ILE A 22 6.06 3.21 0.15
CA ILE A 22 4.76 2.57 -0.15
C ILE A 22 4.94 1.06 -0.25
N ASP A 23 5.96 0.59 -0.98
CA ASP A 23 6.26 -0.84 -1.13
C ASP A 23 6.51 -1.50 0.23
N ARG A 24 7.24 -0.84 1.13
CA ARG A 24 7.47 -1.31 2.51
C ARG A 24 6.18 -1.39 3.33
N LEU A 25 5.31 -0.38 3.25
CA LEU A 25 4.03 -0.38 3.95
C LEU A 25 3.15 -1.56 3.47
N VAL A 26 3.03 -1.71 2.16
CA VAL A 26 2.22 -2.77 1.55
C VAL A 26 2.76 -4.15 1.93
N ALA A 27 4.08 -4.34 1.93
CA ALA A 27 4.69 -5.60 2.36
C ALA A 27 4.31 -5.97 3.80
N ARG A 28 4.35 -4.99 4.72
CA ARG A 28 3.94 -5.19 6.13
C ARG A 28 2.46 -5.52 6.25
N LEU A 29 1.60 -4.82 5.50
CA LEU A 29 0.16 -5.05 5.50
C LEU A 29 -0.18 -6.45 4.95
N ARG A 30 0.50 -6.88 3.88
CA ARG A 30 0.35 -8.23 3.31
C ARG A 30 0.68 -9.32 4.33
N MET A 31 1.75 -9.15 5.10
CA MET A 31 2.09 -10.09 6.18
C MET A 31 1.01 -10.12 7.26
N LYS A 32 0.49 -8.96 7.68
CA LYS A 32 -0.60 -8.89 8.68
C LYS A 32 -1.87 -9.61 8.20
N LEU A 33 -2.29 -9.37 6.96
CA LEU A 33 -3.49 -10.01 6.38
C LEU A 33 -3.34 -11.53 6.33
N LYS A 34 -2.15 -12.01 5.93
CA LYS A 34 -1.83 -13.45 5.92
C LYS A 34 -1.90 -14.05 7.33
N ASN A 35 -1.32 -13.38 8.31
CA ASN A 35 -1.32 -13.85 9.71
C ASN A 35 -2.73 -13.88 10.32
N GLN A 36 -3.58 -12.94 9.94
CA GLN A 36 -4.98 -12.88 10.38
C GLN A 36 -5.91 -13.85 9.65
N LYS A 37 -5.41 -14.63 8.68
CA LYS A 37 -6.23 -15.45 7.76
C LYS A 37 -7.38 -14.64 7.15
N SER A 38 -7.11 -13.38 6.83
CA SER A 38 -8.10 -12.50 6.22
C SER A 38 -8.51 -13.02 4.85
N LYS A 39 -9.78 -12.86 4.50
CA LYS A 39 -10.26 -13.07 3.11
C LYS A 39 -9.61 -12.09 2.13
N TYR A 40 -9.15 -10.95 2.64
CA TYR A 40 -8.57 -9.90 1.80
C TYR A 40 -7.09 -10.14 1.49
N GLN A 41 -6.70 -9.89 0.23
CA GLN A 41 -5.35 -9.99 -0.28
C GLN A 41 -4.96 -8.73 -1.06
N ILE A 42 -3.67 -8.41 -1.07
CA ILE A 42 -3.13 -7.25 -1.81
C ILE A 42 -2.34 -7.73 -3.01
N VAL A 43 -2.84 -7.42 -4.20
CA VAL A 43 -2.23 -7.71 -5.48
C VAL A 43 -1.49 -6.47 -5.99
N THR A 44 -0.24 -6.64 -6.42
CA THR A 44 0.52 -5.58 -7.09
C THR A 44 0.16 -5.59 -8.57
N VAL A 45 -0.37 -4.48 -9.08
CA VAL A 45 -0.59 -4.27 -10.51
C VAL A 45 0.62 -3.53 -11.04
N LYS A 46 1.47 -4.22 -11.82
CA LYS A 46 2.67 -3.63 -12.42
C LYS A 46 2.28 -2.34 -13.16
N THR A 47 3.13 -1.31 -13.02
CA THR A 47 2.97 0.05 -13.57
C THR A 47 1.71 0.84 -13.16
N ARG A 48 0.82 0.30 -12.31
CA ARG A 48 -0.38 1.01 -11.83
C ARG A 48 -0.45 1.19 -10.31
N GLY A 49 0.01 0.21 -9.52
CA GLY A 49 -0.02 0.30 -8.06
C GLY A 49 -0.47 -0.99 -7.38
N TYR A 50 -1.41 -0.89 -6.43
CA TYR A 50 -1.89 -2.02 -5.64
C TYR A 50 -3.40 -2.08 -5.64
N LYS A 51 -3.93 -3.29 -5.54
CA LYS A 51 -5.37 -3.57 -5.49
C LYS A 51 -5.65 -4.50 -4.32
N LEU A 52 -6.71 -4.20 -3.55
CA LEU A 52 -7.27 -5.12 -2.57
C LEU A 52 -8.27 -6.04 -3.26
N THR A 53 -8.17 -7.34 -3.03
CA THR A 53 -9.08 -8.38 -3.54
C THR A 53 -9.61 -9.19 -2.36
N SER A 54 -10.82 -9.73 -2.45
CA SER A 54 -11.45 -10.60 -1.44
C SER A 54 -11.59 -12.04 -1.91
#